data_AF-A0A7Z2VQZ6-F1
#
_entry.id   AF-A0A7Z2VQZ6-F1
#
_cell.length_a   1.000
_cell.length_b   1.000
_cell.length_c   1.000
_cell.angle_alpha   90.00
_cell.angle_beta   90.00
_cell.angle_gamma   90.00
#
_symmetry.space_group_name_H-M   'P 1'
#
loop_
_entity.id
_entity.type
_entity.pdbx_description
1 polymer ?
#
loop_
_entity_poly.entity_id
_entity_poly.type
_entity_poly.pdbx_seq_one_letter_code
_entity_poly.pdbx_strand_id
1 'polypeptide(L)'
;MAAATRRRFTPHQKAHMISKLLEEQTSISELAEEHGIHPLVLNRWKKHAVQNLSRLFENDHKKTDKLKGDYERQIGEKQTEIDQLRLQLDWLKQATISRLSKEDRNVFVDKEETRLPIRTQTALLGLSRSTLYYRMNHTSSRKSKLIDPLSEMKQLPLYLFAGLSVEQQRTNRESEVSKLKIQNGWMDVFGGYH
;
A
#
# COMPACT_ATOMS: atom_id res chain seq x y z
N MET A 1 -6.93 -34.22 -36.02
CA MET A 1 -5.94 -35.17 -35.45
C MET A 1 -5.95 -35.02 -33.93
N ALA A 2 -6.41 -36.04 -33.20
CA ALA A 2 -6.48 -35.97 -31.74
C ALA A 2 -5.05 -35.97 -31.17
N ALA A 3 -4.71 -34.96 -30.35
CA ALA A 3 -3.42 -34.87 -29.70
C ALA A 3 -3.23 -36.07 -28.77
N ALA A 4 -2.21 -36.89 -29.02
CA ALA A 4 -1.90 -38.07 -28.21
C ALA A 4 -1.60 -37.64 -26.76
N THR A 5 -2.51 -37.96 -25.84
CA THR A 5 -2.36 -37.69 -24.42
C THR A 5 -1.10 -38.40 -23.90
N ARG A 6 -0.13 -37.60 -23.43
CA ARG A 6 1.13 -38.13 -22.89
C ARG A 6 0.85 -38.99 -21.66
N ARG A 7 1.05 -40.30 -21.76
CA ARG A 7 0.91 -41.24 -20.63
C ARG A 7 1.83 -40.81 -19.48
N ARG A 8 1.26 -40.61 -18.30
CA ARG A 8 1.99 -40.26 -17.06
C ARG A 8 2.12 -41.51 -16.19
N PHE A 9 3.35 -41.83 -15.79
CA PHE A 9 3.64 -42.92 -14.87
C PHE A 9 4.00 -42.36 -13.50
N THR A 10 3.43 -42.93 -12.44
CA THR A 10 3.75 -42.54 -11.06
C THR A 10 5.18 -42.98 -10.71
N PRO A 11 5.84 -42.34 -9.72
CA PRO A 11 7.17 -42.76 -9.26
C PRO A 11 7.21 -44.24 -8.84
N HIS A 12 6.15 -44.70 -8.17
CA HIS A 12 6.01 -46.10 -7.74
C HIS A 12 5.94 -47.08 -8.93
N GLN A 13 5.13 -46.77 -9.95
CA GLN A 13 5.03 -47.59 -11.15
C GLN A 13 6.37 -47.69 -11.90
N LYS A 14 7.11 -46.57 -11.99
CA LYS A 14 8.46 -46.55 -12.58
C LYS A 14 9.43 -47.43 -11.79
N ALA A 15 9.41 -47.33 -10.47
CA ALA A 15 10.28 -48.15 -9.61
C ALA A 15 9.99 -49.65 -9.79
N HIS A 16 8.71 -50.05 -9.79
CA HIS A 16 8.32 -51.45 -9.99
C HIS A 16 8.77 -52.00 -11.35
N MET A 17 8.55 -51.25 -12.43
CA MET A 17 9.02 -51.63 -13.77
C MET A 17 10.54 -51.76 -13.86
N ILE A 18 11.28 -50.85 -13.24
CA ILE A 18 12.74 -50.90 -13.23
C ILE A 18 13.26 -52.03 -12.34
N SER A 19 12.58 -52.36 -11.23
CA SER A 19 12.95 -53.50 -10.37
C SER A 19 12.94 -54.81 -11.16
N LYS A 20 11.85 -55.08 -11.90
CA LYS A 20 11.74 -56.25 -12.79
C LYS A 20 12.87 -56.31 -13.84
N LEU A 21 13.25 -55.14 -14.39
CA LEU A 21 14.35 -54.99 -15.36
C LEU A 21 15.76 -55.14 -14.76
N LEU A 22 15.90 -54.94 -13.44
CA LEU A 22 17.16 -55.10 -12.70
C LEU A 22 17.31 -56.52 -12.16
N GLU A 23 16.19 -57.16 -11.82
CA GLU A 23 16.09 -58.56 -11.39
C GLU A 23 16.13 -59.55 -12.57
N GLU A 24 16.32 -59.06 -13.80
CA GLU A 24 16.37 -59.83 -15.06
C GLU A 24 15.13 -60.71 -15.32
N GLN A 25 14.00 -60.42 -14.66
CA GLN A 25 12.75 -61.18 -14.80
C GLN A 25 12.05 -60.95 -16.13
N THR A 26 12.22 -59.76 -16.72
CA THR A 26 11.61 -59.40 -18.01
C THR A 26 12.60 -58.60 -18.86
N SER A 27 12.55 -58.81 -20.17
CA SER A 27 13.38 -58.05 -21.11
C SER A 27 12.79 -56.64 -21.35
N ILE A 28 13.64 -55.72 -21.81
CA ILE A 28 13.22 -54.35 -22.16
C ILE A 28 12.17 -54.35 -23.26
N SER A 29 12.26 -55.30 -24.20
CA SER A 29 11.33 -55.41 -25.32
C SER A 29 9.95 -55.90 -24.88
N GLU A 30 9.89 -56.93 -24.04
CA GLU A 30 8.63 -57.45 -23.50
C GLU A 30 7.93 -56.40 -22.63
N LEU A 31 8.67 -55.70 -21.77
CA LEU A 31 8.11 -54.68 -20.88
C LEU A 31 7.68 -53.41 -21.65
N ALA A 32 8.36 -53.11 -22.77
CA ALA A 32 7.98 -52.04 -23.69
C ALA A 32 6.65 -52.34 -24.38
N GLU A 33 6.44 -53.59 -24.80
CA GLU A 33 5.19 -54.04 -25.42
C GLU A 33 4.03 -54.09 -24.42
N GLU A 34 4.25 -54.69 -23.24
CA GLU A 34 3.23 -54.84 -22.19
C GLU A 34 2.67 -53.49 -21.72
N HIS A 35 3.54 -52.50 -21.51
CA HIS A 35 3.13 -51.19 -21.00
C HIS A 35 2.99 -50.12 -22.09
N GLY A 36 3.24 -50.47 -23.36
CA GLY A 36 3.25 -49.54 -24.50
C GLY A 36 4.23 -48.38 -24.30
N ILE A 37 5.42 -48.67 -23.77
CA ILE A 37 6.48 -47.69 -23.48
C ILE A 37 7.61 -47.89 -24.49
N HIS A 38 8.11 -46.82 -25.10
CA HIS A 38 9.23 -46.94 -26.01
C HIS A 38 10.51 -47.45 -25.30
N PRO A 39 11.24 -48.45 -25.82
CA PRO A 39 12.42 -49.06 -25.18
C PRO A 39 13.51 -48.07 -24.72
N LEU A 40 13.70 -46.99 -25.46
CA LEU A 40 14.62 -45.89 -25.08
C LEU A 40 14.25 -45.23 -23.75
N VAL A 41 12.97 -45.12 -23.43
CA VAL A 41 12.48 -44.52 -22.17
C VAL A 41 12.80 -45.44 -20.99
N LEU A 42 12.57 -46.74 -21.15
CA LEU A 42 12.93 -47.75 -20.14
C LEU A 42 14.45 -47.77 -19.88
N ASN A 43 15.26 -47.70 -20.94
CA ASN A 43 16.72 -47.59 -20.81
C ASN A 43 17.16 -46.33 -20.06
N ARG A 44 16.54 -45.17 -20.31
CA ARG A 44 16.82 -43.94 -19.54
C ARG A 44 16.42 -44.10 -18.08
N TRP A 45 15.28 -44.71 -17.80
CA TRP A 45 14.82 -44.96 -16.43
C TRP A 45 15.75 -45.92 -15.69
N LYS A 46 16.17 -47.02 -16.32
CA LYS A 46 17.15 -47.97 -15.77
C LYS A 46 18.47 -47.26 -15.43
N LYS A 47 19.03 -46.48 -16.37
CA LYS A 47 20.25 -45.69 -16.12
C LYS A 47 20.07 -44.72 -14.95
N HIS A 48 18.98 -43.98 -14.92
CA HIS A 48 18.69 -43.03 -13.86
C HIS A 48 18.53 -43.71 -12.49
N ALA A 49 17.88 -44.87 -12.44
CA ALA A 49 17.72 -45.63 -11.20
C ALA A 49 19.07 -46.12 -10.68
N VAL A 50 19.91 -46.73 -11.52
CA VAL A 50 21.24 -47.23 -11.11
C VAL A 50 22.15 -46.09 -10.64
N GLN A 51 22.13 -44.94 -11.34
CA GLN A 51 22.94 -43.77 -10.95
C GLN A 51 22.52 -43.16 -9.60
N ASN A 52 21.22 -43.14 -9.29
CA ASN A 52 20.71 -42.60 -8.03
C ASN A 52 20.57 -43.68 -6.94
N LEU A 53 20.84 -44.94 -7.26
CA LEU A 53 20.72 -46.05 -6.32
C LEU A 53 21.69 -45.88 -5.15
N SER A 54 22.94 -45.50 -5.44
CA SER A 54 23.98 -45.25 -4.43
C SER A 54 23.57 -44.16 -3.45
N ARG A 55 22.87 -43.13 -3.92
CA ARG A 55 22.38 -42.02 -3.09
C ARG A 55 21.34 -42.47 -2.05
N LEU A 56 20.60 -43.55 -2.30
CA LEU A 56 19.67 -44.13 -1.32
C LEU A 56 20.39 -44.82 -0.16
N PHE A 57 21.64 -45.22 -0.36
CA PHE A 57 22.49 -45.85 0.66
C PHE A 57 23.45 -44.85 1.33
N GLU A 58 23.62 -43.65 0.76
CA GLU A 58 24.20 -42.53 1.52
C GLU A 58 23.30 -42.24 2.71
N ASN A 59 23.90 -41.97 3.86
CA ASN A 59 23.19 -41.76 5.13
C ASN A 59 22.50 -40.36 5.11
N ASP A 60 21.50 -40.22 4.22
CA ASP A 60 20.84 -38.97 3.86
C ASP A 60 19.97 -38.47 5.01
N HIS A 61 19.55 -39.35 5.94
CA HIS A 61 18.83 -38.99 7.15
C HIS A 61 19.52 -37.87 7.94
N LYS A 62 20.84 -37.93 8.12
CA LYS A 62 21.58 -36.88 8.82
C LYS A 62 21.65 -35.56 8.06
N LYS A 63 21.63 -35.59 6.72
CA LYS A 63 21.62 -34.37 5.89
C LYS A 63 20.20 -33.78 5.83
N THR A 64 19.18 -34.62 5.68
CA THR A 64 17.78 -34.20 5.66
C THR A 64 17.34 -33.64 7.00
N ASP A 65 17.79 -34.22 8.12
CA ASP A 65 17.41 -33.75 9.45
C ASP A 65 18.10 -32.44 9.81
N LYS A 66 19.37 -32.26 9.40
CA LYS A 66 20.06 -30.96 9.52
C LYS A 66 19.37 -29.88 8.69
N LEU A 67 19.07 -30.16 7.43
CA LEU A 67 18.36 -29.22 6.56
C LEU A 67 16.99 -28.86 7.15
N LYS A 68 16.21 -29.85 7.61
CA LYS A 68 14.93 -29.61 8.28
C LYS A 68 15.09 -28.74 9.53
N GLY A 69 16.05 -29.03 10.40
CA GLY A 69 16.31 -28.23 11.60
C GLY A 69 16.71 -26.79 11.28
N ASP A 70 17.51 -26.56 10.25
CA ASP A 70 17.89 -25.21 9.82
C ASP A 70 16.72 -24.46 9.18
N TYR A 71 15.84 -25.15 8.45
CA TYR A 71 14.59 -24.57 7.94
C TYR A 71 13.62 -24.23 9.08
N GLU A 72 13.45 -25.11 10.06
CA GLU A 72 12.58 -24.88 11.23
C GLU A 72 13.08 -23.70 12.06
N ARG A 73 14.39 -23.56 12.25
CA ARG A 73 14.98 -22.39 12.91
C ARG A 73 14.68 -21.09 12.16
N GLN A 74 14.93 -21.05 10.85
CA GLN A 74 14.64 -19.87 10.03
C GLN A 74 13.15 -19.50 10.03
N ILE A 75 12.27 -20.49 10.05
CA ILE A 75 10.82 -20.27 10.18
C ILE A 75 10.53 -19.64 11.55
N GLY A 76 11.09 -20.22 12.63
CA GLY A 76 10.92 -19.70 13.98
C GLY A 76 11.40 -18.25 14.12
N GLU A 77 12.59 -17.93 13.63
CA GLU A 77 13.16 -16.57 13.64
C GLU A 77 12.29 -15.56 12.89
N LYS A 78 11.78 -15.94 11.71
CA LYS A 78 10.85 -15.07 10.96
C LYS A 78 9.51 -14.91 11.68
N GLN A 79 9.04 -15.96 12.35
CA GLN A 79 7.79 -15.91 13.09
C GLN A 79 7.89 -14.94 14.28
N THR A 80 9.00 -15.00 15.02
CA THR A 80 9.25 -14.09 16.14
C THR A 80 9.39 -12.65 15.66
N GLU A 81 10.04 -12.42 14.52
CA GLU A 81 10.11 -11.10 13.89
C GLU A 81 8.72 -10.58 13.49
N ILE A 82 7.88 -11.43 12.88
CA ILE A 82 6.48 -11.07 12.55
C ILE A 82 5.70 -10.69 13.81
N ASP A 83 5.84 -11.45 14.89
CA ASP A 83 5.12 -11.19 16.13
C ASP A 83 5.59 -9.90 16.81
N GLN A 84 6.90 -9.62 16.81
CA GLN A 84 7.46 -8.34 17.26
C GLN A 84 6.93 -7.17 16.42
N LEU A 85 6.96 -7.30 15.10
CA LEU A 85 6.45 -6.26 14.19
C LEU A 85 4.95 -6.03 14.38
N ARG A 86 4.16 -7.08 14.60
CA ARG A 86 2.72 -6.97 14.91
C ARG A 86 2.49 -6.17 16.18
N LEU A 87 3.22 -6.50 17.26
CA LEU A 87 3.11 -5.78 18.53
C LEU A 87 3.49 -4.30 18.38
N GLN A 88 4.61 -4.02 17.69
CA GLN A 88 5.05 -2.64 17.45
C GLN A 88 4.02 -1.85 16.62
N LEU A 89 3.47 -2.47 15.58
CA LEU A 89 2.48 -1.86 14.70
C LEU A 89 1.18 -1.57 15.47
N ASP A 90 0.71 -2.52 16.28
CA ASP A 90 -0.50 -2.33 17.08
C ASP A 90 -0.32 -1.26 18.16
N TRP A 91 0.85 -1.20 18.79
CA TRP A 91 1.21 -0.10 19.68
C TRP A 91 1.22 1.25 18.96
N LEU A 92 1.84 1.34 17.78
CA LEU A 92 1.88 2.58 16.97
C LEU A 92 0.47 3.02 16.56
N LYS A 93 -0.40 2.11 16.13
CA LYS A 93 -1.81 2.42 15.85
C LYS A 93 -2.50 3.02 17.06
N GLN A 94 -2.39 2.35 18.22
CA GLN A 94 -3.03 2.81 19.45
C GLN A 94 -2.47 4.16 19.91
N ALA A 95 -1.16 4.36 19.84
CA ALA A 95 -0.51 5.64 20.15
C ALA A 95 -1.00 6.76 19.22
N THR A 96 -1.14 6.47 17.93
CA THR A 96 -1.63 7.43 16.93
C THR A 96 -3.10 7.80 17.19
N ILE A 97 -3.95 6.80 17.44
CA ILE A 97 -5.39 7.00 17.67
C ILE A 97 -5.64 7.76 18.99
N SER A 98 -4.85 7.49 20.03
CA SER A 98 -5.01 8.12 21.35
C SER A 98 -4.46 9.55 21.41
N ARG A 99 -3.37 9.85 20.68
CA ARG A 99 -2.70 11.16 20.77
C ARG A 99 -3.15 12.18 19.74
N LEU A 100 -3.68 11.75 18.58
CA LEU A 100 -4.03 12.66 17.48
C LEU A 100 -5.54 12.77 17.27
N SER A 101 -6.01 14.00 17.00
CA SER A 101 -7.39 14.22 16.59
C SER A 101 -7.70 13.54 15.26
N LYS A 102 -8.99 13.36 14.96
CA LYS A 102 -9.43 12.77 13.69
C LYS A 102 -8.99 13.63 12.50
N GLU A 103 -8.96 14.95 12.64
CA GLU A 103 -8.57 15.92 11.61
C GLU A 103 -7.09 15.78 11.25
N ASP A 104 -6.22 15.65 12.26
CA ASP A 104 -4.78 15.48 12.06
C ASP A 104 -4.45 14.12 11.44
N ARG A 105 -5.16 13.07 11.89
CA ARG A 105 -5.01 11.73 11.29
C ARG A 105 -5.40 11.69 9.82
N ASN A 106 -6.35 12.52 9.39
CA ASN A 106 -6.74 12.60 7.97
C ASN A 106 -5.65 13.20 7.07
N VAL A 107 -4.63 13.88 7.63
CA VAL A 107 -3.51 14.44 6.88
C VAL A 107 -2.50 13.37 6.48
N PHE A 108 -2.33 12.32 7.30
CA PHE A 108 -1.43 11.20 7.02
C PHE A 108 -1.92 10.23 5.93
N VAL A 109 -3.05 10.52 5.29
CA VAL A 109 -3.59 9.68 4.22
C VAL A 109 -2.94 10.09 2.91
N ASP A 110 -2.02 9.25 2.43
CA ASP A 110 -1.32 9.44 1.16
C ASP A 110 -2.23 9.01 0.00
N LYS A 111 -2.55 9.98 -0.87
CA LYS A 111 -3.52 9.82 -1.97
C LYS A 111 -2.87 9.55 -3.32
N GLU A 112 -1.62 9.97 -3.51
CA GLU A 112 -0.97 10.00 -4.84
C GLU A 112 -0.01 8.81 -5.04
N GLU A 113 0.76 8.44 -4.02
CA GLU A 113 1.71 7.31 -4.10
C GLU A 113 1.36 6.21 -3.09
N THR A 114 0.38 5.39 -3.41
CA THR A 114 -0.08 4.34 -2.48
C THR A 114 0.76 3.07 -2.60
N ARG A 115 1.79 2.92 -1.75
CA ARG A 115 2.36 1.59 -1.44
C ARG A 115 1.36 0.72 -0.66
N LEU A 116 0.47 1.35 0.10
CA LEU A 116 -0.64 0.73 0.82
C LEU A 116 -1.97 1.29 0.30
N PRO A 117 -2.98 0.46 0.00
CA PRO A 117 -4.28 0.94 -0.44
C PRO A 117 -4.94 1.90 0.57
N ILE A 118 -5.68 2.90 0.10
CA ILE A 118 -6.38 3.90 0.95
C ILE A 118 -7.25 3.23 2.02
N ARG A 119 -7.91 2.10 1.69
CA ARG A 119 -8.68 1.31 2.67
C ARG A 119 -7.82 0.88 3.85
N THR A 120 -6.63 0.35 3.58
CA THR A 120 -5.69 -0.08 4.61
C THR A 120 -5.21 1.11 5.43
N GLN A 121 -4.83 2.21 4.77
CA GLN A 121 -4.40 3.44 5.48
C GLN A 121 -5.48 3.98 6.43
N THR A 122 -6.73 4.08 5.96
CA THR A 122 -7.85 4.54 6.81
C THR A 122 -8.11 3.62 7.98
N ALA A 123 -7.99 2.31 7.79
CA ALA A 123 -8.14 1.33 8.86
C ALA A 123 -7.01 1.45 9.90
N LEU A 124 -5.75 1.62 9.46
CA LEU A 124 -4.60 1.82 10.35
C LEU A 124 -4.74 3.09 11.20
N LEU A 125 -5.29 4.16 10.61
CA LEU A 125 -5.50 5.43 11.27
C LEU A 125 -6.80 5.49 12.09
N GLY A 126 -7.62 4.43 12.08
CA GLY A 126 -8.92 4.41 12.78
C GLY A 126 -9.93 5.44 12.24
N LEU A 127 -9.91 5.69 10.93
CA LEU A 127 -10.76 6.65 10.24
C LEU A 127 -11.82 5.95 9.38
N SER A 128 -13.01 6.55 9.27
CA SER A 128 -14.03 6.08 8.32
C SER A 128 -13.74 6.61 6.93
N ARG A 129 -13.85 5.74 5.91
CA ARG A 129 -13.74 6.11 4.49
C ARG A 129 -14.74 7.20 4.11
N SER A 130 -15.94 7.17 4.69
CA SER A 130 -16.99 8.15 4.41
C SER A 130 -16.59 9.55 4.83
N THR A 131 -15.81 9.72 5.90
CA THR A 131 -15.32 11.02 6.36
C THR A 131 -14.33 11.64 5.35
N LEU A 132 -13.50 10.80 4.73
CA LEU A 132 -12.61 11.23 3.65
C LEU A 132 -13.39 11.68 2.41
N TYR A 133 -14.35 10.88 1.95
CA TYR A 133 -15.16 11.23 0.77
C TYR A 133 -16.11 12.39 1.00
N TYR A 134 -16.68 12.51 2.20
CA TYR A 134 -17.47 13.68 2.62
C TYR A 134 -16.59 14.93 2.47
N ARG A 135 -15.38 14.94 3.04
CA ARG A 135 -14.45 16.07 2.85
C ARG A 135 -14.09 16.30 1.38
N MET A 136 -13.89 15.26 0.57
CA MET A 136 -13.63 15.41 -0.89
C MET A 136 -14.80 16.05 -1.64
N ASN A 137 -16.03 15.68 -1.30
CA ASN A 137 -17.24 16.23 -1.92
C ASN A 137 -17.57 17.64 -1.41
N HIS A 138 -17.20 17.98 -0.17
CA HIS A 138 -17.36 19.33 0.37
C HIS A 138 -16.17 20.25 0.12
N THR A 139 -15.00 19.78 -0.32
CA THR A 139 -14.00 20.67 -0.93
C THR A 139 -14.37 21.05 -2.36
N SER A 140 -15.17 20.21 -3.04
CA SER A 140 -15.76 20.54 -4.35
C SER A 140 -17.04 21.37 -4.23
N SER A 141 -17.84 21.14 -3.17
CA SER A 141 -19.08 21.89 -2.88
C SER A 141 -18.89 23.11 -1.97
N ARG A 142 -17.79 23.23 -1.21
CA ARG A 142 -17.32 24.52 -0.69
C ARG A 142 -16.66 25.31 -1.81
N LYS A 143 -17.47 25.76 -2.75
CA LYS A 143 -17.51 27.19 -3.04
C LYS A 143 -18.27 27.89 -1.90
N SER A 144 -17.88 27.66 -0.65
CA SER A 144 -18.43 28.40 0.48
C SER A 144 -17.57 29.64 0.61
N LYS A 145 -18.02 30.72 -0.03
CA LYS A 145 -17.76 32.12 0.30
C LYS A 145 -16.57 32.37 1.26
N LEU A 146 -15.38 31.99 0.85
CA LEU A 146 -14.20 32.76 1.19
C LEU A 146 -14.04 33.60 -0.04
N ILE A 147 -14.51 34.84 0.05
CA ILE A 147 -14.07 35.89 -0.86
C ILE A 147 -12.55 35.83 -0.76
N ASP A 148 -11.90 35.37 -1.82
CA ASP A 148 -10.46 35.47 -1.94
C ASP A 148 -10.16 36.98 -1.85
N PRO A 149 -9.47 37.48 -0.81
CA PRO A 149 -9.25 38.92 -0.67
C PRO A 149 -8.43 39.47 -1.84
N LEU A 150 -7.74 38.61 -2.61
CA LEU A 150 -7.09 38.96 -3.87
C LEU A 150 -8.05 39.04 -5.08
N SER A 151 -9.24 38.45 -5.01
CA SER A 151 -10.23 38.50 -6.09
C SER A 151 -10.97 39.85 -6.16
N GLU A 152 -11.22 40.48 -5.01
CA GLU A 152 -11.79 41.83 -4.93
C GLU A 152 -10.78 42.93 -5.30
N MET A 153 -9.47 42.72 -5.08
CA MET A 153 -8.44 43.69 -5.47
C MET A 153 -8.24 43.84 -6.99
N LYS A 154 -8.72 42.90 -7.80
CA LYS A 154 -8.59 42.95 -9.27
C LYS A 154 -9.66 43.80 -9.97
N GLN A 155 -10.67 44.27 -9.24
CA GLN A 155 -11.72 45.15 -9.77
C GLN A 155 -11.51 46.62 -9.41
N LEU A 156 -10.34 46.99 -8.89
CA LEU A 156 -9.97 48.40 -8.86
C LEU A 156 -9.58 48.83 -10.29
N PRO A 157 -10.30 49.77 -10.87
CA PRO A 157 -9.98 50.25 -12.20
C PRO A 157 -8.60 50.93 -12.21
N LEU A 158 -7.85 50.67 -13.28
CA LEU A 158 -6.42 50.96 -13.48
C LEU A 158 -5.98 52.43 -13.27
N TYR A 159 -6.90 53.35 -12.96
CA TYR A 159 -6.59 54.74 -12.64
C TYR A 159 -6.03 54.97 -11.22
N LEU A 160 -5.97 53.95 -10.36
CA LEU A 160 -5.24 54.05 -9.08
C LEU A 160 -3.72 53.92 -9.21
N PHE A 161 -3.19 53.58 -10.39
CA PHE A 161 -1.74 53.43 -10.62
C PHE A 161 -1.06 54.65 -11.29
N ALA A 162 -1.79 55.72 -11.59
CA ALA A 162 -1.22 56.93 -12.19
C ALA A 162 -1.17 58.11 -11.19
N GLY A 163 -0.13 58.12 -10.35
CA GLY A 163 0.54 59.36 -9.94
C GLY A 163 -0.19 60.37 -9.06
N LEU A 164 -0.86 59.96 -7.97
CA LEU A 164 -1.30 60.90 -6.93
C LEU A 164 -0.63 60.55 -5.58
N SER A 165 0.17 61.49 -5.06
CA SER A 165 0.92 61.35 -3.82
C SER A 165 -0.01 61.25 -2.62
N VAL A 166 0.36 60.39 -1.66
CA VAL A 166 -0.37 60.04 -0.43
C VAL A 166 -0.83 61.27 0.38
N GLU A 167 -0.19 62.43 0.21
CA GLU A 167 -0.55 63.70 0.84
C GLU A 167 -1.94 64.24 0.46
N GLN A 168 -2.44 64.01 -0.75
CA GLN A 168 -3.73 64.57 -1.21
C GLN A 168 -4.97 63.84 -0.69
N GLN A 169 -4.81 62.62 -0.19
CA GLN A 169 -5.92 61.85 0.40
C GLN A 169 -6.19 62.23 1.86
N ARG A 170 -5.23 62.85 2.55
CA ARG A 170 -5.37 63.29 3.95
C ARG A 170 -6.27 64.53 4.08
N THR A 171 -6.10 65.50 3.18
CA THR A 171 -6.87 66.76 3.19
C THR A 171 -8.35 66.56 2.83
N ASN A 172 -8.65 65.60 1.94
CA ASN A 172 -10.04 65.31 1.55
C ASN A 172 -10.84 64.67 2.70
N ARG A 173 -10.23 63.74 3.46
CA ARG A 173 -10.85 63.15 4.65
C ARG A 173 -11.09 64.17 5.76
N GLU A 174 -10.18 65.11 5.98
CA GLU A 174 -10.36 66.17 6.99
C GLU A 174 -11.48 67.16 6.61
N SER A 175 -11.64 67.45 5.32
CA SER A 175 -12.74 68.29 4.82
C SER A 175 -14.12 67.61 4.92
N GLU A 176 -14.19 66.29 4.76
CA GLU A 176 -15.43 65.52 4.91
C GLU A 176 -15.82 65.30 6.37
N VAL A 177 -14.84 65.05 7.26
CA VAL A 177 -15.07 64.97 8.71
C VAL A 177 -15.56 66.32 9.28
N SER A 178 -15.09 67.44 8.72
CA SER A 178 -15.55 68.79 9.09
C SER A 178 -17.00 69.06 8.65
N LYS A 179 -17.43 68.52 7.50
CA LYS A 179 -18.83 68.63 7.03
C LYS A 179 -19.77 67.72 7.83
N LEU A 180 -19.32 66.53 8.22
CA LEU A 180 -20.09 65.60 9.07
C LEU A 180 -20.26 66.12 10.51
N LYS A 181 -19.30 66.91 11.02
CA LYS A 181 -19.40 67.62 12.31
C LYS A 181 -20.47 68.71 12.34
N ILE A 182 -20.81 69.31 11.19
CA ILE A 182 -21.84 70.38 11.11
C ILE A 182 -23.26 69.78 11.05
N GLN A 183 -23.40 68.54 10.56
CA GLN A 183 -24.72 67.92 10.32
C GLN A 183 -25.24 67.08 11.49
N ASN A 184 -24.36 66.51 12.33
CA ASN A 184 -24.76 65.66 13.46
C ASN A 184 -24.16 66.21 14.75
N GLY A 185 -24.80 67.25 15.31
CA GLY A 185 -24.48 67.72 16.66
C GLY A 185 -24.82 66.63 17.68
N TRP A 186 -23.82 66.09 18.37
CA TRP A 186 -23.99 65.26 19.56
C TRP A 186 -23.04 65.73 20.67
N MET A 187 -23.66 66.38 21.65
CA MET A 187 -23.68 65.98 23.06
C MET A 187 -22.44 65.21 23.56
N ASP A 188 -21.64 65.90 24.38
CA ASP A 188 -20.47 65.37 25.09
C ASP A 188 -20.82 64.22 26.05
N VAL A 189 -19.95 63.21 26.06
CA VAL A 189 -19.94 62.09 27.03
C VAL A 189 -19.10 62.42 28.28
N PHE A 190 -18.60 63.64 28.44
CA PHE A 190 -17.93 64.07 29.67
C PHE A 190 -18.38 65.48 30.06
N GLY A 191 -19.04 65.59 31.22
CA GLY A 191 -19.64 66.83 31.70
C GLY A 191 -18.64 67.95 31.99
N GLY A 192 -19.07 69.18 31.70
CA GLY A 192 -18.44 70.42 32.11
C GLY A 192 -19.02 71.60 31.34
N TYR A 193 -19.85 72.41 32.00
CA TYR A 193 -20.38 73.67 31.45
C TYR A 193 -19.27 74.69 31.25
N HIS A 194 -19.24 75.34 30.09
CA HIS A 194 -19.09 76.79 29.97
C HIS A 194 -19.68 77.27 28.64
#